data_AF-A0A0A9VZ81-F1
#
_entry.id   AF-A0A0A9VZ81-F1
#
_cell.length_a   1.000
_cell.length_b   1.000
_cell.length_c   1.000
_cell.angle_alpha   90.00
_cell.angle_beta   90.00
_cell.angle_gamma   90.00
#
_symmetry.space_group_name_H-M   'P 1'
#
loop_
_entity.id
_entity.type
_entity.pdbx_description
1 polymer ?
#
loop_
_entity_poly.entity_id
_entity_poly.type
_entity_poly.pdbx_seq_one_letter_code
_entity_poly.pdbx_strand_id
1 'polypeptide(L)'
;MDYLSSLQNQLHLKVRECIIDFLRGTLICEDPLCGFETNYLNPSFEGLYPQCMKCKRCPMNLEITPMHLYNQLVFFSKTFDLSRVTSKVAKFDPDTVQAFQKVHSQIEKVLSLNKYSEVDLAYLFTQLTVRHDCHETSVSNIE
;
A
#
# COMPACT_ATOMS: atom_id res chain seq x y z
N MET A 1 21.56 16.22 20.30
CA MET A 1 21.14 15.18 19.32
C MET A 1 20.66 13.90 20.02
N ASP A 2 20.42 13.95 21.33
CA ASP A 2 20.29 12.78 22.20
C ASP A 2 18.97 12.01 22.05
N TYR A 3 17.99 12.59 21.36
CA TYR A 3 16.68 11.99 21.12
C TYR A 3 16.55 11.26 19.78
N LEU A 4 17.57 11.31 18.91
CA LEU A 4 17.49 10.71 17.57
C LEU A 4 17.20 9.21 17.64
N SER A 5 17.92 8.48 18.49
CA SER A 5 17.71 7.04 18.69
C SER A 5 16.31 6.73 19.23
N SER A 6 15.81 7.56 20.14
CA SER A 6 14.45 7.41 20.68
C SER A 6 13.39 7.61 19.59
N LEU A 7 13.55 8.66 18.78
CA LEU A 7 12.67 8.95 17.65
C LEU A 7 12.68 7.81 16.62
N GLN A 8 13.86 7.31 16.24
CA GLN A 8 13.99 6.19 15.31
C GLN A 8 13.27 4.94 15.83
N ASN A 9 13.43 4.64 17.12
CA ASN A 9 12.78 3.49 17.75
C ASN A 9 11.26 3.65 17.80
N GLN A 10 10.76 4.83 18.19
CA GLN A 10 9.32 5.10 18.22
C GLN A 10 8.70 4.99 16.83
N LEU A 11 9.33 5.57 15.82
CA LEU A 11 8.88 5.46 14.44
C LEU A 11 8.88 3.99 13.97
N HIS A 12 9.94 3.24 14.28
CA HIS A 12 10.00 1.82 13.94
C HIS A 12 8.86 1.02 14.57
N LEU A 13 8.56 1.27 15.85
CA LEU A 13 7.44 0.63 16.55
C LEU A 13 6.10 1.00 15.91
N LYS A 14 5.90 2.28 15.56
CA LYS A 14 4.67 2.75 14.89
C LYS A 14 4.48 2.15 13.51
N VAL A 15 5.53 2.05 12.71
CA VAL A 15 5.49 1.37 11.41
C VAL A 15 5.11 -0.11 11.59
N ARG A 16 5.69 -0.80 12.57
CA ARG A 16 5.35 -2.20 12.86
C ARG A 16 3.91 -2.38 13.31
N GLU A 17 3.41 -1.48 14.16
CA GLU A 17 2.01 -1.45 14.61
C GLU A 17 1.07 -1.38 13.41
N CYS A 18 1.26 -0.41 12.50
CA CYS A 18 0.45 -0.27 11.29
C CYS A 18 0.46 -1.54 10.41
N ILE A 19 1.61 -2.20 10.28
CA ILE A 19 1.72 -3.45 9.50
C ILE A 19 0.98 -4.59 10.19
N ILE A 20 1.12 -4.73 11.51
CA ILE A 20 0.43 -5.77 12.28
C ILE A 20 -1.08 -5.57 12.22
N ASP A 21 -1.56 -4.33 12.30
CA ASP A 21 -2.98 -4.01 12.20
C ASP A 21 -3.54 -4.33 10.80
N PHE A 22 -2.78 -4.02 9.74
CA PHE A 22 -3.14 -4.46 8.39
C PHE A 22 -3.21 -5.99 8.28
N LEU A 23 -2.21 -6.71 8.82
CA LEU A 23 -2.14 -8.16 8.78
C LEU A 23 -3.21 -8.85 9.65
N ARG A 24 -3.81 -8.14 10.62
CA ARG A 24 -4.96 -8.64 11.37
C ARG A 24 -6.13 -8.99 10.44
N GLY A 25 -6.24 -8.30 9.30
CA GLY A 25 -7.21 -8.62 8.27
C GLY A 25 -8.66 -8.46 8.74
N THR A 26 -8.92 -7.48 9.60
CA THR A 26 -10.28 -7.21 10.09
C THR A 26 -11.19 -6.84 8.92
N LEU A 27 -12.28 -7.57 8.80
CA LEU A 27 -13.38 -7.36 7.88
C LEU A 27 -14.55 -6.75 8.63
N ILE A 28 -15.14 -5.70 8.06
CA ILE A 28 -16.30 -4.99 8.60
C ILE A 28 -17.44 -5.10 7.59
N CYS A 29 -18.64 -5.39 8.09
CA CYS A 29 -19.86 -5.40 7.28
C CYS A 29 -20.19 -3.98 6.78
N GLU A 30 -20.57 -3.86 5.51
CA GLU A 30 -20.93 -2.56 4.90
C GLU A 30 -22.18 -1.93 5.53
N ASP A 31 -23.11 -2.76 6.01
CA ASP A 31 -24.34 -2.29 6.68
C ASP A 31 -24.03 -1.66 8.06
N PRO A 32 -24.26 -0.34 8.25
CA PRO A 32 -23.99 0.35 9.50
C PRO A 32 -24.88 -0.12 10.66
N LEU A 33 -26.05 -0.71 10.38
CA LEU A 33 -26.91 -1.29 11.41
C LEU A 33 -26.42 -2.67 11.86
N CYS A 34 -25.69 -3.37 11.00
CA CYS A 34 -25.14 -4.68 11.32
C CYS A 34 -23.93 -4.58 12.24
N GLY A 35 -22.98 -3.71 11.86
CA GLY A 35 -21.74 -3.44 12.60
C GLY A 35 -20.92 -4.69 12.94
N PHE A 36 -21.02 -5.74 12.11
CA PHE A 36 -20.31 -6.99 12.37
C PHE A 36 -18.87 -6.91 11.89
N GLU A 37 -17.95 -7.31 12.76
CA GLU A 37 -16.51 -7.31 12.50
C GLU A 37 -15.94 -8.71 12.76
N THR A 38 -15.02 -9.15 11.91
CA THR A 38 -14.33 -10.43 12.08
C THR A 38 -12.99 -10.44 11.35
N ASN A 39 -12.06 -11.26 11.82
CA ASN A 39 -10.83 -11.57 11.09
C ASN A 39 -10.91 -12.93 10.36
N TYR A 40 -12.10 -13.55 10.34
CA TYR A 40 -12.36 -14.80 9.65
C TYR A 40 -12.94 -14.54 8.26
N LEU A 41 -12.30 -15.10 7.22
CA LEU A 41 -12.79 -15.00 5.86
C LEU A 41 -13.88 -16.05 5.61
N ASN A 42 -15.11 -15.58 5.35
CA ASN A 42 -16.23 -16.45 4.98
C ASN A 42 -15.99 -17.09 3.59
N PRO A 43 -16.17 -18.41 3.42
CA PRO A 43 -16.10 -19.06 2.11
C PRO A 43 -17.23 -18.68 1.14
N SER A 44 -18.32 -18.06 1.63
CA SER A 44 -19.40 -17.52 0.78
C SER A 44 -19.05 -16.12 0.29
N PHE A 45 -19.02 -15.93 -1.02
CA PHE A 45 -18.68 -14.66 -1.68
C PHE A 45 -19.85 -14.12 -2.50
N GLU A 46 -19.99 -12.80 -2.49
CA GLU A 46 -20.83 -12.03 -3.39
C GLU A 46 -19.90 -11.24 -4.33
N GLY A 47 -19.67 -11.79 -5.53
CA GLY A 47 -18.68 -11.24 -6.46
C GLY A 47 -17.25 -11.38 -5.91
N LEU A 48 -16.57 -10.25 -5.71
CA LEU A 48 -15.20 -10.19 -5.20
C LEU A 48 -15.11 -10.12 -3.67
N TYR A 49 -16.24 -9.96 -2.97
CA TYR A 49 -16.26 -9.66 -1.54
C TYR A 49 -16.92 -10.79 -0.74
N PRO A 50 -16.42 -11.13 0.45
CA PRO A 50 -17.03 -12.15 1.30
C PRO A 50 -18.39 -11.66 1.83
N GLN A 51 -19.37 -12.56 1.89
CA GLN A 51 -20.70 -12.26 2.42
C GLN A 51 -20.67 -12.17 3.95
N CYS A 52 -21.39 -11.21 4.53
CA CYS A 52 -21.48 -11.06 5.98
C CYS A 52 -22.10 -12.29 6.67
N MET A 53 -21.43 -12.82 7.70
CA MET A 53 -21.88 -14.00 8.45
C MET A 53 -23.11 -13.72 9.32
N LYS A 54 -23.30 -12.47 9.76
CA LYS A 54 -24.39 -12.04 10.65
C LYS A 54 -25.66 -11.71 9.89
N CYS A 55 -25.61 -10.75 8.96
CA CYS A 55 -26.81 -10.32 8.22
C CYS A 55 -27.08 -11.15 6.95
N LYS A 56 -26.05 -11.80 6.38
CA LYS A 56 -26.13 -12.58 5.13
C LYS A 56 -26.71 -11.83 3.93
N ARG A 57 -26.64 -10.49 3.96
CA ARG A 57 -27.24 -9.61 2.95
C ARG A 57 -26.24 -8.67 2.31
N CYS A 58 -25.24 -8.23 3.06
CA CYS A 58 -24.25 -7.27 2.60
C CYS A 58 -22.87 -7.93 2.55
N PRO A 59 -21.99 -7.47 1.64
CA PRO A 59 -20.60 -7.87 1.63
C PRO A 59 -19.84 -7.29 2.83
N MET A 60 -18.66 -7.85 3.10
CA MET A 60 -17.71 -7.34 4.08
C MET A 60 -16.47 -6.79 3.37
N ASN A 61 -15.96 -5.67 3.87
CA ASN A 61 -14.77 -5.00 3.37
C ASN A 61 -13.67 -5.01 4.43
N LEU A 62 -12.41 -4.95 3.99
CA LEU A 62 -11.30 -4.75 4.91
C LEU A 62 -11.41 -3.38 5.59
N GLU A 63 -11.28 -3.37 6.92
CA GLU A 63 -11.14 -2.14 7.71
C GLU A 63 -9.92 -1.33 7.24
N ILE A 64 -8.77 -2.02 7.15
CA ILE A 64 -7.51 -1.46 6.69
C ILE A 64 -7.20 -2.03 5.31
N THR A 65 -7.36 -1.19 4.29
CA THR A 65 -7.03 -1.56 2.91
C THR A 65 -5.52 -1.49 2.68
N PRO A 66 -4.98 -2.17 1.65
CA PRO A 66 -3.58 -2.00 1.24
C PRO A 66 -3.23 -0.54 0.93
N MET A 67 -4.19 0.23 0.41
CA MET A 67 -4.05 1.67 0.17
C MET A 67 -3.89 2.46 1.47
N HIS A 68 -4.65 2.13 2.52
CA HIS A 68 -4.51 2.78 3.84
C HIS A 68 -3.11 2.58 4.41
N LEU A 69 -2.59 1.34 4.39
CA LEU A 69 -1.23 1.04 4.83
C LEU A 69 -0.19 1.81 4.01
N TYR A 70 -0.28 1.75 2.68
CA TYR A 70 0.66 2.45 1.79
C TYR A 70 0.66 3.96 2.05
N ASN A 71 -0.51 4.59 2.13
CA ASN A 71 -0.63 6.02 2.40
C ASN A 71 -0.02 6.40 3.75
N GLN A 72 -0.20 5.58 4.78
CA GLN A 72 0.36 5.82 6.10
C GLN A 72 1.90 5.76 6.09
N LEU A 73 2.48 4.77 5.40
CA LEU A 73 3.94 4.66 5.24
C LEU A 73 4.53 5.83 4.43
N VAL A 74 3.85 6.23 3.35
CA VAL A 74 4.22 7.39 2.55
C VAL A 74 4.14 8.68 3.35
N PHE A 75 3.12 8.83 4.21
CA PHE A 75 2.99 9.96 5.12
C PHE A 75 4.21 10.04 6.05
N PHE A 76 4.61 8.92 6.66
CA PHE A 76 5.83 8.89 7.48
C PHE A 76 7.06 9.31 6.68
N SER A 77 7.27 8.77 5.47
CA SER A 77 8.42 9.14 4.63
C SER A 77 8.43 10.64 4.33
N LYS A 78 7.32 11.18 3.83
CA LYS A 78 7.20 12.60 3.46
C LYS A 78 7.40 13.55 4.64
N THR A 79 7.13 13.12 5.86
CA THR A 79 7.33 13.93 7.07
C THR A 79 8.82 14.19 7.33
N PHE A 80 9.70 13.26 6.94
CA PHE A 80 11.15 13.38 7.13
C PHE A 80 11.91 13.74 5.85
N ASP A 81 11.19 13.96 4.74
CA ASP A 81 11.76 14.36 3.46
C ASP A 81 12.10 15.87 3.45
N LEU A 82 13.39 16.17 3.66
CA LEU A 82 13.89 17.53 3.64
C LEU A 82 13.97 18.14 2.23
N SER A 83 13.96 17.32 1.16
CA SER A 83 14.07 17.82 -0.22
C SER A 83 12.92 18.75 -0.63
N ARG A 84 11.76 18.58 0.02
CA ARG A 84 10.55 19.37 -0.19
C ARG A 84 10.62 20.78 0.41
N VAL A 85 11.58 21.05 1.29
CA VAL A 85 11.72 22.33 2.01
C VAL A 85 12.84 23.16 1.37
N THR A 86 12.81 23.32 0.05
CA THR A 86 13.87 23.92 -0.79
C THR A 86 14.35 25.32 -0.37
N SER A 87 13.56 26.10 0.38
CA SER A 87 13.95 27.44 0.83
C SER A 87 14.47 27.55 2.27
N LYS A 88 14.37 26.48 3.08
CA LYS A 88 14.78 26.50 4.51
C LYS A 88 15.88 25.50 4.86
N VAL A 89 16.16 24.52 3.99
CA VAL A 89 17.18 23.49 4.26
C VAL A 89 18.58 24.07 4.46
N ALA A 90 18.94 25.11 3.71
CA ALA A 90 20.23 25.81 3.87
C ALA A 90 20.38 26.53 5.23
N LYS A 91 19.32 26.60 6.05
CA LYS A 91 19.35 27.19 7.40
C LYS A 91 19.48 26.15 8.51
N PHE A 92 19.38 24.85 8.19
CA PHE A 92 19.54 23.80 9.19
C PHE A 92 21.00 23.40 9.33
N ASP A 93 21.36 23.07 10.56
CA ASP A 93 22.67 22.53 10.88
C ASP A 93 22.89 21.19 10.15
N PRO A 94 24.09 20.93 9.58
CA PRO A 94 24.38 19.71 8.83
C PRO A 94 24.08 18.41 9.59
N ASP A 95 24.30 18.40 10.92
CA ASP A 95 24.05 17.22 11.74
C ASP A 95 22.54 16.93 11.84
N THR A 96 21.72 17.98 11.86
CA THR A 96 20.26 17.85 11.85
C THR A 96 19.76 17.32 10.51
N VAL A 97 20.35 17.78 9.40
CA VAL A 97 20.02 17.26 8.06
C VAL A 97 20.35 15.77 7.96
N GLN A 98 21.53 15.37 8.44
CA GLN A 98 21.94 13.96 8.45
C GLN A 98 21.02 13.10 9.35
N ALA A 99 20.58 13.61 10.50
CA ALA A 99 19.64 12.93 11.38
C ALA A 99 18.31 12.61 10.67
N PHE A 100 17.72 13.61 10.01
CA PHE A 100 16.47 13.45 9.28
C PHE A 100 16.62 12.47 8.11
N GLN A 101 17.72 12.57 7.35
CA GLN A 101 18.02 11.61 6.28
C GLN A 101 18.14 10.18 6.79
N LYS A 102 18.75 9.98 7.97
CA LYS A 102 18.86 8.66 8.59
C LYS A 102 17.48 8.08 8.93
N VAL A 103 16.59 8.89 9.51
CA VAL A 103 15.20 8.50 9.81
C VAL A 103 14.44 8.19 8.52
N HIS A 104 14.57 9.05 7.51
CA HIS A 104 13.95 8.87 6.19
C HIS A 104 14.35 7.52 5.55
N SER A 105 15.65 7.21 5.55
CA SER A 105 16.18 5.97 4.96
C SER A 105 15.62 4.70 5.60
N GLN A 106 15.20 4.75 6.87
CA GLN A 106 14.57 3.61 7.53
C GLN A 106 13.17 3.33 6.99
N ILE A 107 12.39 4.38 6.71
CA ILE A 107 11.04 4.24 6.16
C ILE A 107 11.12 3.83 4.69
N GLU A 108 12.07 4.38 3.92
CA GLU A 108 12.28 4.00 2.51
C GLU A 108 12.55 2.51 2.35
N LYS A 109 13.31 1.90 3.27
CA LYS A 109 13.53 0.44 3.29
C LYS A 109 12.26 -0.36 3.51
N VAL A 110 11.30 0.16 4.26
CA VAL A 110 10.00 -0.50 4.47
C VAL A 110 9.10 -0.29 3.25
N LEU A 111 9.11 0.91 2.68
CA LEU A 111 8.38 1.23 1.45
C LEU A 111 8.87 0.42 0.24
N SER A 112 10.17 0.18 0.12
CA SER A 112 10.72 -0.62 -1.00
C SER A 112 10.32 -2.09 -0.95
N LEU A 113 9.92 -2.60 0.23
CA LEU A 113 9.33 -3.93 0.36
C LEU A 113 7.83 -3.95 0.00
N ASN A 114 7.19 -2.78 -0.03
CA ASN A 114 5.79 -2.64 -0.35
C ASN A 114 5.61 -2.42 -1.86
N LYS A 115 5.01 -3.40 -2.54
CA LYS A 115 4.80 -3.37 -3.99
C LYS A 115 3.56 -2.58 -4.45
N TYR A 116 2.83 -1.93 -3.55
CA TYR A 116 1.55 -1.30 -3.89
C TYR A 116 1.69 -0.20 -4.97
N SER A 117 2.82 0.50 -5.00
CA SER A 117 3.12 1.53 -6.00
C SER A 117 3.87 1.03 -7.24
N GLU A 118 4.31 -0.23 -7.25
CA GLU A 118 5.00 -0.82 -8.40
C GLU A 118 3.97 -1.37 -9.40
N VAL A 119 3.95 -0.79 -10.60
CA VAL A 119 3.08 -1.24 -11.69
C VAL A 119 3.94 -1.88 -12.76
N ASP A 120 3.78 -3.19 -12.95
CA ASP A 120 4.37 -3.89 -14.08
C ASP A 120 3.60 -3.57 -15.36
N LEU A 121 4.16 -2.65 -16.16
CA LEU A 121 3.57 -2.24 -17.44
C LEU A 121 3.56 -3.37 -18.46
N ALA A 122 4.53 -4.29 -18.42
CA ALA A 122 4.55 -5.42 -19.33
C ALA A 122 3.35 -6.33 -19.05
N TYR A 123 3.12 -6.66 -17.77
CA TYR A 123 1.94 -7.42 -17.36
C TYR A 123 0.64 -6.68 -17.73
N LEU A 124 0.55 -5.38 -17.43
CA LEU A 124 -0.65 -4.57 -17.68
C LEU A 124 -1.06 -4.55 -19.16
N PHE A 125 -0.10 -4.50 -20.08
CA PHE A 125 -0.35 -4.40 -21.52
C PHE A 125 -0.23 -5.72 -22.28
N THR A 126 -0.08 -6.85 -21.59
CA THR A 126 -0.04 -8.19 -22.21
C THR A 126 -1.24 -8.44 -23.14
N GLN A 127 -2.43 -7.94 -22.78
CA GLN A 127 -3.63 -8.13 -23.59
C GLN A 127 -3.72 -7.21 -24.83
N LEU A 128 -2.91 -6.16 -24.90
CA LEU A 128 -2.80 -5.30 -26.08
C LEU A 128 -1.86 -5.89 -27.13
N THR A 129 -0.82 -6.63 -26.70
CA THR A 129 0.15 -7.23 -27.62
C THR A 129 -0.41 -8.49 -28.30
N VAL A 130 -1.18 -9.32 -27.60
CA VAL A 130 -1.79 -10.55 -28.17
C VAL A 130 -2.78 -10.27 -29.30
N ARG A 131 -3.38 -9.07 -29.34
CA ARG A 131 -4.32 -8.70 -30.42
C ARG A 131 -3.66 -8.33 -31.74
N HIS A 132 -2.33 -8.16 -31.78
CA HIS A 132 -1.63 -7.78 -33.00
C HIS A 132 -1.28 -8.96 -33.92
N ASP A 133 -1.35 -10.20 -33.41
CA ASP A 133 -0.93 -11.39 -34.17
C ASP A 133 -2.08 -12.10 -34.92
N CYS A 134 -3.33 -11.64 -34.78
CA CYS A 134 -4.49 -12.24 -35.47
C CYS A 134 -4.86 -11.58 -36.81
N HIS A 135 -4.09 -10.61 -37.32
CA HIS A 135 -4.42 -9.93 -38.58
C HIS A 135 -3.37 -9.99 -39.70
N GLU A 136 -2.43 -10.94 -39.66
CA GLU A 136 -1.53 -11.22 -40.79
C GLU A 136 -1.49 -12.72 -41.14
N THR A 137 -2.61 -13.30 -41.55
CA THR A 137 -2.59 -14.52 -42.41
C THR A 137 -3.91 -14.75 -43.13
N SER A 138 -4.11 -14.04 -44.24
CA SER A 138 -4.84 -14.47 -45.44
C SER A 138 -4.55 -13.38 -46.47
N VAL A 139 -3.64 -13.57 -47.42
CA VAL A 139 -3.89 -14.23 -48.70
C VAL A 139 -2.55 -14.69 -49.29
N SER A 140 -2.40 -15.98 -49.61
CA SER A 140 -1.59 -16.43 -50.76
C SER A 140 -1.95 -17.87 -51.16
N ASN A 141 -2.54 -17.96 -52.36
CA ASN A 141 -2.42 -19.02 -53.37
C ASN A 141 -2.92 -20.44 -53.05
N ILE A 142 -4.08 -20.77 -53.62
CA ILE A 142 -4.46 -22.12 -54.01
C ILE A 142 -4.21 -22.23 -55.51
N GLU A 143 -3.33 -23.15 -55.90
CA GLU A 143 -3.22 -23.71 -57.26
C GLU A 143 -4.43 -24.60 -57.58
#